data_AF-A0A1Y1Q270-F1
#
_entry.id   AF-A0A1Y1Q270-F1
#
_cell.length_a   1.000
_cell.length_b   1.000
_cell.length_c   1.000
_cell.angle_alpha   90.00
_cell.angle_beta   90.00
_cell.angle_gamma   90.00
#
_symmetry.space_group_name_H-M   'P 1'
#
loop_
_entity.id
_entity.type
_entity.pdbx_description
1 polymer ?
#
loop_
_entity_poly.entity_id
_entity_poly.type
_entity_poly.pdbx_seq_one_letter_code
_entity_poly.pdbx_strand_id
1 'polypeptide(L)'
;MVDVGNGKIALKADTGNYVTRCRSCVVNGAYEDFVTIHVTDPSLEYAQFTPELLNNGKYVLRADTGKYVTRCRICSPWAAYEDTVTIHISNPKDEPAAQWQVVRVE
;
A
#
# COMPACT_ATOMS: atom_id res chain seq x y z
N MET A 1 -0.78 1.05 13.63
CA MET A 1 -1.67 1.89 12.81
C MET A 1 -1.95 3.17 13.58
N VAL A 2 -1.99 4.31 12.90
CA VAL A 2 -2.29 5.63 13.46
C VAL A 2 -3.44 6.22 12.65
N ASP A 3 -4.48 6.71 13.32
CA ASP A 3 -5.52 7.52 12.68
C ASP A 3 -4.93 8.92 12.41
N VAL A 4 -4.99 9.35 11.15
CA VAL A 4 -4.48 10.66 10.71
C VAL A 4 -5.62 11.61 10.27
N GLY A 5 -6.86 11.26 10.61
CA GLY A 5 -8.06 12.04 10.31
C GLY A 5 -8.64 11.77 8.92
N ASN A 6 -9.86 12.27 8.68
CA ASN A 6 -10.56 12.18 7.39
C ASN A 6 -10.69 10.74 6.84
N GLY A 7 -10.82 9.76 7.74
CA GLY A 7 -10.90 8.34 7.37
C GLY A 7 -9.61 7.78 6.76
N LYS A 8 -8.46 8.42 6.99
CA LYS A 8 -7.15 7.95 6.55
C LYS A 8 -6.37 7.37 7.72
N ILE A 9 -5.51 6.42 7.40
CA ILE A 9 -4.58 5.80 8.34
C ILE A 9 -3.14 5.92 7.86
N ALA A 10 -2.21 5.92 8.81
CA ALA A 10 -0.79 5.70 8.56
C ALA A 10 -0.34 4.41 9.26
N LEU A 11 0.60 3.68 8.66
CA LEU A 11 1.16 2.45 9.22
C LEU A 11 2.60 2.70 9.66
N LYS A 12 2.81 2.82 10.97
CA LYS A 12 4.14 3.04 11.56
C LYS A 12 4.87 1.70 11.71
N ALA A 13 6.09 1.64 11.19
CA ALA A 13 7.01 0.53 11.38
C ALA A 13 7.76 0.66 12.72
N ASP A 14 8.37 -0.44 13.14
CA ASP A 14 9.26 -0.54 14.30
C ASP A 14 10.48 0.40 14.21
N THR A 15 10.91 0.71 12.99
CA THR A 15 11.99 1.67 12.70
C THR A 15 11.63 3.13 13.00
N GLY A 16 10.36 3.42 13.30
CA GLY A 16 9.86 4.78 13.48
C GLY A 16 9.39 5.46 12.19
N ASN A 17 9.74 4.88 11.03
CA ASN A 17 9.27 5.31 9.72
C ASN A 17 7.85 4.79 9.42
N TYR A 18 7.21 5.34 8.39
CA TYR A 18 5.87 4.96 7.94
C TYR A 18 5.89 4.24 6.59
N VAL A 19 4.95 3.32 6.42
CA VAL A 19 4.61 2.73 5.11
C VAL A 19 4.09 3.83 4.19
N THR A 20 4.58 3.84 2.95
CA THR A 20 4.43 4.96 2.01
C THR A 20 4.34 4.46 0.59
N ARG A 21 3.64 5.22 -0.27
CA ARG A 21 3.83 5.19 -1.71
C ARG A 21 5.17 5.85 -2.05
N CYS A 22 5.95 5.17 -2.87
CA CYS A 22 7.26 5.59 -3.31
C CYS A 22 7.33 5.50 -4.83
N ARG A 23 7.52 6.64 -5.49
CA ARG A 23 7.56 6.75 -6.95
C ARG A 23 8.98 6.53 -7.48
N SER A 24 9.14 5.64 -8.44
CA SER A 24 10.37 5.35 -9.18
C SER A 24 11.58 4.95 -8.30
N CYS A 25 11.34 4.41 -7.10
CA CYS A 25 12.42 4.02 -6.20
C CYS A 25 12.85 2.56 -6.32
N VAL A 26 12.05 1.72 -7.00
CA VAL A 26 12.46 0.37 -7.39
C VAL A 26 13.06 0.44 -8.79
N VAL A 27 14.37 0.26 -8.88
CA VAL A 27 15.11 0.28 -10.15
C VAL A 27 14.56 -0.81 -11.07
N ASN A 28 14.19 -0.41 -12.30
CA ASN A 28 13.56 -1.27 -13.31
C ASN A 28 12.22 -1.91 -12.90
N GLY A 29 11.55 -1.38 -11.85
CA GLY A 29 10.23 -1.85 -11.44
C GLY A 29 9.21 -1.83 -12.57
N ALA A 30 8.32 -2.84 -12.61
CA ALA A 30 7.26 -2.93 -13.61
C ALA A 30 6.22 -1.79 -13.52
N TYR A 31 6.17 -1.12 -12.37
CA TYR A 31 5.29 0.02 -12.10
C TYR A 31 6.07 1.16 -11.47
N GLU A 32 5.55 2.39 -11.58
CA GLU A 32 6.21 3.55 -10.97
C GLU A 32 6.08 3.56 -9.44
N ASP A 33 4.91 3.18 -8.92
CA ASP A 33 4.59 3.32 -7.50
C ASP A 33 4.70 1.98 -6.75
N PHE A 34 5.61 1.95 -5.77
CA PHE A 34 5.80 0.83 -4.84
C PHE A 34 5.43 1.23 -3.41
N VAL A 35 5.10 0.23 -2.59
CA VAL A 35 4.94 0.42 -1.15
C VAL A 35 6.29 0.19 -0.47
N THR A 36 6.80 1.21 0.20
CA THR A 36 8.07 1.16 0.95
C THR A 36 7.93 1.82 2.32
N ILE A 37 8.98 1.77 3.14
CA ILE A 37 9.03 2.40 4.47
C ILE A 37 10.21 3.37 4.48
N HIS A 38 9.97 4.68 4.36
CA HIS A 38 11.08 5.63 4.21
C HIS A 38 10.89 7.04 4.79
N VAL A 39 9.69 7.41 5.26
CA VAL A 39 9.45 8.75 5.85
C VAL A 39 9.11 8.68 7.33
N THR A 40 9.43 9.74 8.06
CA THR A 40 9.10 9.90 9.50
C THR A 40 7.84 10.74 9.73
N ASP A 41 7.38 11.49 8.73
CA ASP A 41 6.21 12.37 8.83
C ASP A 41 4.95 11.70 8.25
N PRO A 42 3.95 11.34 9.08
CA PRO A 42 2.72 10.72 8.61
C PRO A 42 1.73 11.73 7.99
N SER A 43 2.00 13.04 8.04
CA SER A 43 1.13 14.07 7.45
C SER A 43 1.27 14.16 5.92
N LEU A 44 2.35 13.59 5.37
CA LEU A 44 2.61 13.50 3.93
C LEU A 44 1.53 12.64 3.26
N GLU A 45 0.93 13.12 2.16
CA GLU A 45 -0.20 12.43 1.51
C GLU A 45 0.15 11.00 1.08
N TYR A 46 1.36 10.79 0.56
CA TYR A 46 1.86 9.48 0.15
C TYR A 46 2.25 8.56 1.31
N ALA A 47 2.11 9.00 2.58
CA ALA A 47 2.24 8.17 3.78
C ALA A 47 0.87 7.74 4.36
N GLN A 48 -0.23 8.10 3.69
CA GLN A 48 -1.59 7.89 4.17
C GLN A 48 -2.38 7.00 3.22
N PHE A 49 -3.25 6.17 3.78
CA PHE A 49 -4.13 5.30 3.03
C PHE A 49 -5.56 5.41 3.55
N THR A 50 -6.55 5.37 2.65
CA THR A 50 -7.96 5.23 3.01
C THR A 50 -8.35 3.76 2.96
N PRO A 51 -8.63 3.10 4.10
CA PRO A 51 -9.19 1.76 4.09
C PRO A 51 -10.65 1.80 3.64
N GLU A 52 -11.01 0.93 2.69
CA GLU A 52 -12.39 0.79 2.21
C GLU A 52 -12.80 -0.68 2.30
N LEU A 53 -13.97 -0.95 2.89
CA LEU A 53 -14.54 -2.30 2.98
C LEU A 53 -15.34 -2.59 1.72
N LEU A 54 -15.01 -3.68 1.02
CA LEU A 54 -15.76 -4.16 -0.13
C LEU A 54 -16.93 -5.05 0.30
N ASN A 55 -17.91 -5.23 -0.60
CA ASN A 55 -19.08 -6.09 -0.37
C ASN A 55 -18.75 -7.56 -0.07
N ASN A 56 -17.54 -8.01 -0.43
CA ASN A 56 -17.06 -9.36 -0.15
C ASN A 56 -16.35 -9.50 1.22
N GLY A 57 -16.39 -8.45 2.05
CA GLY A 57 -15.80 -8.45 3.39
C GLY A 57 -14.28 -8.21 3.43
N LYS A 58 -13.61 -8.04 2.27
CA LYS A 58 -12.19 -7.68 2.20
C LYS A 58 -11.99 -6.18 2.20
N TYR A 59 -10.83 -5.75 2.67
CA TYR A 59 -10.41 -4.36 2.64
C TYR A 59 -9.54 -4.06 1.42
N VAL A 60 -9.63 -2.83 0.93
CA VAL A 60 -8.67 -2.25 0.01
C VAL A 60 -8.06 -1.02 0.67
N LEU A 61 -6.82 -0.68 0.32
CA LEU A 61 -6.14 0.51 0.84
C LEU A 61 -5.89 1.46 -0.33
N ARG A 62 -6.66 2.55 -0.39
CA ARG A 62 -6.53 3.57 -1.44
C ARG A 62 -5.44 4.57 -1.07
N ALA A 63 -4.49 4.80 -1.97
CA ALA A 63 -3.43 5.80 -1.82
C ALA A 63 -3.89 7.20 -2.23
N ASP A 64 -3.02 8.19 -2.03
CA ASP A 64 -3.17 9.59 -2.48
C ASP A 64 -3.46 9.73 -3.98
N THR A 65 -2.95 8.80 -4.79
CA THR A 65 -3.18 8.78 -6.25
C THR A 65 -4.56 8.23 -6.65
N GLY A 66 -5.37 7.76 -5.70
CA GLY A 66 -6.64 7.08 -5.96
C GLY A 66 -6.51 5.61 -6.39
N LYS A 67 -5.27 5.10 -6.52
CA LYS A 67 -4.97 3.70 -6.81
C LYS A 67 -4.80 2.88 -5.53
N TYR A 68 -4.79 1.55 -5.65
CA TYR A 68 -4.85 0.66 -4.50
C TYR A 68 -3.55 -0.11 -4.26
N VAL A 69 -3.22 -0.32 -2.98
CA VAL A 69 -2.15 -1.20 -2.53
C VAL A 69 -2.42 -2.62 -3.02
N THR A 70 -1.47 -3.19 -3.76
CA THR A 70 -1.68 -4.38 -4.57
C THR A 70 -0.50 -5.34 -4.46
N ARG A 71 -0.76 -6.63 -4.23
CA ARG A 71 0.21 -7.71 -4.43
C ARG A 71 0.61 -7.80 -5.91
N CYS A 72 1.90 -7.76 -6.20
CA CYS A 72 2.41 -7.72 -7.55
C CYS A 72 3.49 -8.79 -7.75
N ARG A 73 3.23 -9.74 -8.66
CA ARG A 73 4.13 -10.85 -8.97
C ARG A 73 5.15 -10.45 -10.04
N ILE A 74 6.44 -10.65 -9.75
CA ILE A 74 7.59 -10.36 -10.61
C ILE A 74 7.66 -8.87 -11.00
N CYS A 75 7.18 -7.99 -10.12
CA CYS A 75 7.13 -6.54 -10.41
C CYS A 75 8.38 -5.78 -9.94
N SER A 76 9.09 -6.29 -8.94
CA SER A 76 10.36 -5.72 -8.47
C SER A 76 11.51 -6.60 -8.96
N PRO A 77 12.27 -6.16 -9.97
CA PRO A 77 13.48 -6.87 -10.37
C PRO A 77 14.41 -7.05 -9.18
N TRP A 78 15.09 -8.19 -9.14
CA TRP A 78 16.06 -8.54 -8.10
C TRP A 78 15.47 -8.74 -6.70
N ALA A 79 14.15 -8.66 -6.53
CA ALA A 79 13.53 -9.07 -5.28
C ALA A 79 13.79 -10.56 -5.06
N ALA A 80 14.16 -10.92 -3.82
CA ALA A 80 14.38 -12.32 -3.44
C ALA A 80 13.10 -13.16 -3.53
N TYR A 81 11.93 -12.51 -3.53
CA TYR A 81 10.62 -13.13 -3.62
C TYR A 81 9.88 -12.57 -4.83
N GLU A 82 9.08 -13.43 -5.47
CA GLU A 82 8.31 -13.05 -6.65
C GLU A 82 7.26 -11.97 -6.31
N ASP A 83 6.65 -12.05 -5.14
CA ASP A 83 5.59 -11.12 -4.75
C ASP A 83 6.16 -9.91 -4.00
N THR A 84 5.81 -8.74 -4.50
CA THR A 84 6.07 -7.44 -3.86
C THR A 84 4.77 -6.63 -3.80
N VAL A 85 4.82 -5.42 -3.25
CA VAL A 85 3.63 -4.58 -3.09
C VAL A 85 3.78 -3.28 -3.89
N THR A 86 2.83 -3.03 -4.78
CA THR A 86 2.77 -1.85 -5.66
C THR A 86 1.47 -1.09 -5.47
N ILE A 87 1.36 0.08 -6.10
CA ILE A 87 0.13 0.89 -6.14
C ILE A 87 -0.18 1.22 -7.62
N HIS A 88 -0.96 0.37 -8.28
CA HIS A 88 -1.20 0.52 -9.73
C HIS A 88 -2.65 0.25 -10.17
N ILE A 89 -3.41 -0.54 -9.42
CA ILE A 89 -4.79 -0.88 -9.75
C ILE A 89 -5.71 0.31 -9.46
N SER A 90 -6.60 0.63 -10.41
CA SER A 90 -7.58 1.73 -10.28
C SER A 90 -8.99 1.24 -9.92
N ASN A 91 -9.34 -0.01 -10.21
CA ASN A 91 -10.61 -0.62 -9.80
C ASN A 91 -10.32 -1.95 -9.09
N PRO A 92 -10.50 -2.02 -7.76
CA PRO A 92 -10.09 -3.19 -6.99
C PRO A 92 -11.19 -4.27 -6.93
N LYS A 93 -12.40 -4.03 -7.44
CA LYS A 93 -13.56 -4.93 -7.27
C LYS A 93 -13.33 -6.31 -7.89
N ASP A 94 -12.75 -6.33 -9.08
CA ASP A 94 -12.49 -7.56 -9.85
C ASP A 94 -11.00 -7.94 -9.84
N GLU A 95 -10.23 -7.35 -8.91
CA GLU A 95 -8.78 -7.50 -8.82
C GLU A 95 -8.39 -8.05 -7.45
N PRO A 96 -8.41 -9.39 -7.26
CA PRO A 96 -8.11 -10.01 -5.97
C PRO A 96 -6.76 -9.62 -5.38
N ALA A 97 -5.79 -9.26 -6.23
CA ALA A 97 -4.46 -8.81 -5.83
C ALA A 97 -4.47 -7.50 -5.02
N ALA A 98 -5.50 -6.66 -5.18
CA ALA A 98 -5.68 -5.42 -4.42
C ALA A 98 -6.51 -5.60 -3.14
N GLN A 99 -7.04 -6.81 -2.88
CA GLN A 99 -7.97 -7.07 -1.79
C GLN A 99 -7.29 -7.82 -0.64
N TRP A 100 -7.32 -7.22 0.54
CA TRP A 100 -6.62 -7.68 1.73
C TRP A 100 -7.59 -8.18 2.79
N GLN A 101 -7.19 -9.25 3.47
CA GLN A 101 -7.80 -9.64 4.73
C GLN A 101 -7.07 -8.93 5.87
N VAL A 102 -7.81 -8.20 6.70
CA VAL A 102 -7.28 -7.62 7.93
C VAL A 102 -7.46 -8.63 9.06
N VAL A 103 -6.36 -9.09 9.63
CA VAL A 103 -6.36 -10.06 10.74
C VAL A 103 -5.89 -9.36 12.00
N ARG A 104 -6.67 -9.47 13.08
CA ARG A 104 -6.23 -9.08 14.41
C ARG A 104 -5.42 -10.23 14.99
N VAL A 105 -4.16 -9.97 15.31
CA VAL A 105 -3.31 -10.93 16.02
C VAL A 105 -3.40 -10.59 17.50
N GLU A 106 -3.72 -11.60 18.32
CA GLU A 106 -3.77 -11.51 19.78
C GLU A 106 -2.39 -11.70 20.41
#